data_AF-A0A353F1W0-F1
#
_entry.id   AF-A0A353F1W0-F1
#
_cell.length_a   1.000
_cell.length_b   1.000
_cell.length_c   1.000
_cell.angle_alpha   90.00
_cell.angle_beta   90.00
_cell.angle_gamma   90.00
#
_symmetry.space_group_name_H-M   'P 1'
#
loop_
_entity.id
_entity.type
_entity.pdbx_description
1 polymer ?
#
loop_
_entity_poly.entity_id
_entity_poly.type
_entity_poly.pdbx_seq_one_letter_code
_entity_poly.pdbx_strand_id
1 'polypeptide(L)'
;MKCSVIREIDSLDRIARSGGKLNCSVVQGLDLRQVSLPWKELDCNGAIFLGCRFPAEVSVCDLMDKGALIFPEFPDLPFNPYRPELYTREELMEGWTQEDDQSVDKKIYDHFVKHGKKNPDIIEALAERLHDHAIDDGLTDLLEGRVEKDGVKKVVAIMGGHSAGRDDPAFRKVAHLARELTAAGYFIASGGGPGNLEAANL
;
A
#
# COMPACT_ATOMS: atom_id res chain seq x y z
N MET A 1 -6.84 -1.68 -27.24
CA MET A 1 -5.73 -0.78 -26.84
C MET A 1 -4.42 -1.56 -26.86
N LYS A 2 -3.36 -1.05 -27.50
CA LYS A 2 -2.01 -1.63 -27.40
C LYS A 2 -1.07 -0.54 -26.87
N CYS A 3 -0.99 -0.41 -25.55
CA CYS A 3 0.08 0.35 -24.91
C CYS A 3 1.32 -0.55 -24.85
N SER A 4 2.46 -0.06 -25.33
CA SER A 4 3.74 -0.80 -25.28
C SER A 4 4.43 -0.69 -23.92
N VAL A 5 4.15 0.39 -23.19
CA VAL A 5 4.67 0.66 -21.84
C VAL A 5 3.54 1.31 -21.05
N ILE A 6 3.24 0.78 -19.87
CA ILE A 6 2.31 1.38 -18.92
C ILE A 6 3.15 2.06 -17.83
N ARG A 7 2.88 3.33 -17.57
CA ARG A 7 3.57 4.11 -16.54
C ARG A 7 2.71 4.19 -15.30
N GLU A 8 3.21 3.73 -14.18
CA GLU A 8 2.54 3.91 -12.90
C GLU A 8 2.79 5.32 -12.35
N ILE A 9 1.77 5.93 -11.75
CA ILE A 9 1.79 7.25 -11.12
C ILE A 9 1.05 7.11 -9.77
N ASP A 10 1.85 7.15 -8.71
CA ASP A 10 1.52 6.86 -7.31
C ASP A 10 1.57 8.10 -6.41
N SER A 11 1.95 9.26 -6.96
CA SER A 11 2.22 10.48 -6.20
C SER A 11 1.77 11.75 -6.93
N LEU A 12 1.29 12.72 -6.15
CA LEU A 12 0.79 14.01 -6.66
C LEU A 12 1.90 14.81 -7.38
N ASP A 13 3.15 14.67 -6.97
CA ASP A 13 4.28 15.31 -7.65
C ASP A 13 4.50 14.75 -9.06
N ARG A 14 4.38 13.43 -9.22
CA ARG A 14 4.55 12.77 -10.53
C ARG A 14 3.41 13.13 -11.47
N ILE A 15 2.18 13.20 -10.96
CA ILE A 15 1.04 13.59 -11.79
C ILE A 15 1.12 15.07 -12.19
N ALA A 16 1.53 15.96 -11.29
CA ALA A 16 1.71 17.39 -11.62
C ALA A 16 2.78 17.59 -12.71
N ARG A 17 3.90 16.85 -12.63
CA ARG A 17 4.97 16.89 -13.65
C ARG A 17 4.57 16.32 -15.00
N SER A 18 3.52 15.49 -15.07
CA SER A 18 3.03 14.94 -16.35
C SER A 18 2.48 16.02 -17.29
N GLY A 19 2.10 17.19 -16.77
CA GLY A 19 1.57 18.30 -17.55
C GLY A 19 0.30 17.95 -18.35
N GLY A 20 -0.47 16.95 -17.89
CA GLY A 20 -1.71 16.51 -18.52
C GLY A 20 -1.55 15.42 -19.59
N LYS A 21 -0.36 14.83 -19.75
CA LYS A 21 -0.12 13.67 -20.62
C LYS A 21 -0.14 12.37 -19.83
N LEU A 22 -1.33 11.80 -19.67
CA LEU A 22 -1.60 10.58 -18.90
C LEU A 22 -1.86 9.35 -19.78
N ASN A 23 -1.68 9.45 -21.10
CA ASN A 23 -1.81 8.34 -22.02
C ASN A 23 -0.98 7.12 -21.55
N CYS A 24 -1.60 5.94 -21.60
CA CYS A 24 -1.00 4.68 -21.13
C CYS A 24 -0.38 4.77 -19.72
N SER A 25 -1.08 5.41 -18.77
CA SER A 25 -0.62 5.54 -17.38
C SER A 25 -1.64 4.95 -16.40
N VAL A 26 -1.17 4.32 -15.33
CA VAL A 26 -1.99 3.89 -14.19
C VAL A 26 -1.82 4.93 -13.09
N VAL A 27 -2.91 5.57 -12.68
CA VAL A 27 -2.93 6.52 -11.58
C VAL A 27 -3.64 5.87 -10.41
N GLN A 28 -2.97 5.73 -9.26
CA GLN A 28 -3.43 4.88 -8.16
C GLN A 28 -3.65 5.65 -6.86
N GLY A 29 -4.87 5.59 -6.33
CA GLY A 29 -5.22 6.07 -4.98
C GLY A 29 -5.06 7.56 -4.74
N LEU A 30 -4.90 8.37 -5.80
CA LEU A 30 -4.59 9.79 -5.68
C LEU A 30 -5.83 10.67 -5.54
N ASP A 31 -5.72 11.66 -4.66
CA ASP A 31 -6.68 12.75 -4.58
C ASP A 31 -6.35 13.85 -5.60
N LEU A 32 -6.91 13.72 -6.80
CA LEU A 32 -6.67 14.63 -7.92
C LEU A 32 -7.33 16.00 -7.74
N ARG A 33 -8.13 16.19 -6.67
CA ARG A 33 -8.63 17.51 -6.26
C ARG A 33 -7.50 18.43 -5.79
N GLN A 34 -6.38 17.85 -5.35
CA GLN A 34 -5.22 18.57 -4.84
C GLN A 34 -4.25 19.04 -5.93
N VAL A 35 -4.50 18.64 -7.19
CA VAL A 35 -3.62 18.97 -8.32
C VAL A 35 -4.41 19.70 -9.41
N SER A 36 -3.84 20.79 -9.92
CA SER A 36 -4.39 21.49 -11.08
C SER A 36 -3.89 20.83 -12.36
N LEU A 37 -4.79 20.09 -13.03
CA LEU A 37 -4.52 19.50 -14.35
C LEU A 37 -5.39 20.18 -15.42
N PRO A 38 -4.93 20.24 -16.68
CA PRO A 38 -5.72 20.77 -17.80
C PRO A 38 -6.77 19.73 -18.24
N TRP A 39 -7.78 19.45 -17.41
CA TRP A 39 -8.76 18.37 -17.59
C TRP A 39 -9.44 18.32 -18.97
N LYS A 40 -9.71 19.50 -19.56
CA LYS A 40 -10.31 19.61 -20.90
C LYS A 40 -9.38 19.12 -22.01
N GLU A 41 -8.09 19.43 -21.90
CA GLU A 41 -7.05 19.11 -22.88
C GLU A 41 -6.26 17.84 -22.53
N LEU A 42 -6.62 17.20 -21.40
CA LEU A 42 -5.97 16.00 -20.89
C LEU A 42 -5.97 14.89 -21.94
N ASP A 43 -4.79 14.37 -22.25
CA ASP A 43 -4.61 13.14 -23.02
C ASP A 43 -4.58 11.95 -22.06
N CYS A 44 -5.71 11.25 -21.97
CA CYS A 44 -5.90 10.10 -21.08
C CYS A 44 -6.27 8.82 -21.84
N ASN A 45 -5.96 8.73 -23.13
CA ASN A 45 -6.23 7.53 -23.90
C ASN A 45 -5.42 6.35 -23.34
N GLY A 46 -6.12 5.33 -22.85
CA GLY A 46 -5.54 4.19 -22.14
C GLY A 46 -4.95 4.50 -20.78
N ALA A 47 -5.33 5.63 -20.18
CA ALA A 47 -5.11 5.84 -18.76
C ALA A 47 -6.04 4.94 -17.93
N ILE A 48 -5.56 4.43 -16.81
CA ILE A 48 -6.36 3.71 -15.83
C ILE A 48 -6.31 4.52 -14.53
N PHE A 49 -7.46 4.89 -13.99
CA PHE A 49 -7.57 5.57 -12.71
C PHE A 49 -8.13 4.59 -11.68
N LEU A 50 -7.31 4.22 -10.68
CA LEU A 50 -7.66 3.29 -9.61
C LEU A 50 -7.99 4.07 -8.35
N GLY A 51 -9.26 4.12 -7.94
CA GLY A 51 -9.67 4.77 -6.70
C GLY A 51 -9.29 6.25 -6.59
N CYS A 52 -9.21 6.97 -7.71
CA CYS A 52 -8.83 8.38 -7.72
C CYS A 52 -10.03 9.28 -7.41
N ARG A 53 -9.79 10.38 -6.69
CA ARG A 53 -10.80 11.42 -6.43
C ARG A 53 -10.66 12.56 -7.43
N PHE A 54 -11.72 12.84 -8.17
CA PHE A 54 -11.72 13.89 -9.18
C PHE A 54 -12.33 15.19 -8.63
N PRO A 55 -11.91 16.36 -9.14
CA PRO A 55 -12.61 17.62 -8.93
C PRO A 55 -14.06 17.54 -9.42
N ALA A 56 -14.98 18.28 -8.78
CA ALA A 56 -16.42 18.21 -9.07
C ALA A 56 -16.75 18.68 -10.50
N GLU A 57 -15.91 19.53 -11.08
CA GLU A 57 -16.00 20.03 -12.44
C GLU A 57 -15.57 19.00 -13.52
N VAL A 58 -14.97 17.88 -13.12
CA VAL A 58 -14.50 16.84 -14.04
C VAL A 58 -15.56 15.77 -14.23
N SER A 59 -16.05 15.63 -15.46
CA SER A 59 -16.93 14.53 -15.85
C SER A 59 -16.13 13.24 -16.04
N VAL A 60 -16.42 12.24 -15.21
CA VAL A 60 -15.88 10.87 -15.33
C VAL A 60 -16.25 10.26 -16.68
N CYS A 61 -17.46 10.51 -17.18
CA CYS A 61 -17.90 10.05 -18.50
C CYS A 61 -17.02 10.61 -19.62
N ASP A 62 -16.66 11.89 -19.56
CA ASP A 62 -15.81 12.53 -20.58
C ASP A 62 -14.41 11.90 -20.61
N LEU A 63 -13.88 11.50 -19.44
CA LEU A 63 -12.60 10.79 -19.37
C LEU A 63 -12.70 9.39 -19.97
N MET A 64 -13.81 8.68 -19.72
CA MET A 64 -14.07 7.36 -20.31
C MET A 64 -14.24 7.45 -21.84
N ASP A 65 -14.93 8.47 -22.34
CA ASP A 65 -15.10 8.72 -23.79
C ASP A 65 -13.76 9.04 -24.47
N LYS A 66 -12.82 9.64 -23.75
CA LYS A 66 -11.42 9.84 -24.18
C LYS A 66 -10.57 8.57 -24.13
N GLY A 67 -11.12 7.45 -23.68
CA GLY A 67 -10.46 6.13 -23.65
C GLY A 67 -9.80 5.78 -22.32
N ALA A 68 -10.11 6.49 -21.22
CA ALA A 68 -9.68 6.10 -19.89
C ALA A 68 -10.57 5.00 -19.29
N LEU A 69 -9.98 4.19 -18.41
CA LEU A 69 -10.72 3.25 -17.56
C LEU A 69 -10.71 3.77 -16.13
N ILE A 70 -11.87 3.77 -15.48
CA ILE A 70 -12.02 4.33 -14.13
C ILE A 70 -12.59 3.25 -13.22
N PHE A 71 -11.83 2.94 -12.17
CA PHE A 71 -12.27 2.09 -11.07
C PHE A 71 -12.79 2.97 -9.94
N PRO A 72 -14.00 2.68 -9.43
CA PRO A 72 -14.63 3.52 -8.41
C PRO A 72 -13.95 3.37 -7.05
N GLU A 73 -14.14 4.37 -6.19
CA GLU A 73 -13.89 4.22 -4.76
C GLU A 73 -14.92 3.31 -4.11
N PHE A 74 -14.48 2.55 -3.09
CA PHE A 74 -15.37 1.82 -2.21
C PHE A 74 -15.68 2.70 -1.00
N PRO A 75 -16.95 3.10 -0.79
CA PRO A 75 -17.31 3.90 0.37
C PRO A 75 -17.22 3.06 1.66
N ASP A 76 -17.09 3.75 2.79
CA ASP A 76 -17.26 3.20 4.15
C ASP A 76 -16.29 2.08 4.56
N LEU A 77 -15.12 1.99 3.90
CA LEU A 77 -14.05 1.07 4.31
C LEU A 77 -13.08 1.73 5.31
N PRO A 78 -12.59 0.99 6.33
CA PRO A 78 -11.56 1.48 7.25
C PRO A 78 -10.14 1.40 6.67
N PHE A 79 -9.98 0.90 5.45
CA PHE A 79 -8.74 0.83 4.70
C PHE A 79 -8.94 1.40 3.30
N ASN A 80 -7.85 1.81 2.64
CA ASN A 80 -7.86 2.23 1.24
C ASN A 80 -7.47 1.05 0.33
N PRO A 81 -8.40 0.49 -0.48
CA PRO A 81 -8.10 -0.61 -1.40
C PRO A 81 -7.09 -0.29 -2.48
N TYR A 82 -6.87 1.00 -2.76
CA TYR A 82 -6.00 1.47 -3.84
C TYR A 82 -4.79 2.25 -3.29
N ARG A 83 -4.37 1.97 -2.06
CA ARG A 83 -3.29 2.73 -1.42
C ARG A 83 -1.98 2.65 -2.23
N PRO A 84 -1.26 3.78 -2.42
CA PRO A 84 -0.05 3.81 -3.23
C PRO A 84 1.24 3.45 -2.46
N GLU A 85 1.21 3.47 -1.13
CA GLU A 85 2.38 3.24 -0.27
C GLU A 85 2.09 2.11 0.71
N LEU A 86 3.10 1.49 1.35
CA LEU A 86 2.94 0.50 2.42
C LEU A 86 2.48 1.14 3.74
N TYR A 87 1.90 0.36 4.64
CA TYR A 87 1.47 0.87 5.95
C TYR A 87 2.70 1.22 6.79
N THR A 88 2.66 2.38 7.43
CA THR A 88 3.62 2.69 8.49
C THR A 88 3.10 2.18 9.83
N ARG A 89 4.02 1.93 10.77
CA ARG A 89 3.62 1.61 12.15
C ARG A 89 2.80 2.75 12.73
N GLU A 90 3.20 3.99 12.47
CA GLU A 90 2.57 5.19 12.99
C GLU A 90 1.11 5.31 12.52
N GLU A 91 0.85 5.04 11.24
CA GLU A 91 -0.49 4.97 10.64
C GLU A 91 -1.34 3.87 11.30
N LEU A 92 -0.82 2.64 11.36
CA LEU A 92 -1.57 1.50 11.91
C LEU A 92 -1.90 1.68 13.39
N MET A 93 -1.01 2.32 14.14
CA MET A 93 -1.17 2.57 15.59
C MET A 93 -1.95 3.85 15.89
N GLU A 94 -2.42 4.59 14.89
CA GLU A 94 -3.19 5.82 15.12
C GLU A 94 -4.49 5.51 15.89
N GLY A 95 -4.66 6.13 17.06
CA GLY A 95 -5.80 5.88 17.95
C GLY A 95 -5.57 4.76 18.98
N TRP A 96 -4.39 4.14 18.99
CA TRP A 96 -4.03 3.15 20.01
C TRP A 96 -3.77 3.80 21.38
N THR A 97 -4.34 3.21 22.44
CA THR A 97 -3.95 3.47 23.83
C THR A 97 -3.83 2.16 24.61
N GLN A 98 -3.23 2.18 25.79
CA GLN A 98 -3.09 0.98 26.61
C GLN A 98 -4.43 0.52 27.22
N GLU A 99 -5.34 1.46 27.44
CA GLU A 99 -6.63 1.24 28.08
C GLU A 99 -7.72 0.85 27.07
N ASP A 100 -7.67 1.41 25.86
CA ASP A 100 -8.61 1.16 24.77
C ASP A 100 -7.90 1.17 23.41
N ASP A 101 -7.95 0.05 22.72
CA ASP A 101 -7.35 -0.12 21.40
C ASP A 101 -8.35 0.30 20.32
N GLN A 102 -8.27 1.57 19.92
CA GLN A 102 -9.00 2.14 18.78
C GLN A 102 -8.07 2.37 17.58
N SER A 103 -6.99 1.58 17.49
CA SER A 103 -6.01 1.68 16.40
C SER A 103 -6.64 1.45 15.03
N VAL A 104 -6.02 2.01 13.99
CA VAL A 104 -6.42 1.74 12.60
C VAL A 104 -6.32 0.24 12.31
N ASP A 105 -5.25 -0.42 12.76
CA ASP A 105 -5.09 -1.87 12.62
C ASP A 105 -6.27 -2.64 13.23
N LYS A 106 -6.62 -2.30 14.48
CA LYS A 106 -7.76 -2.91 15.17
C LYS A 106 -9.08 -2.68 14.44
N LYS A 107 -9.33 -1.48 13.92
CA LYS A 107 -10.54 -1.15 13.15
C LYS A 107 -10.62 -1.96 11.86
N ILE A 108 -9.51 -2.10 11.13
CA ILE A 108 -9.45 -2.93 9.91
C ILE A 108 -9.72 -4.40 10.27
N TYR A 109 -9.08 -4.91 11.32
CA TYR A 109 -9.32 -6.28 11.79
C TYR A 109 -10.78 -6.51 12.21
N ASP A 110 -11.37 -5.60 12.99
CA ASP A 110 -12.76 -5.73 13.43
C ASP A 110 -13.74 -5.67 12.26
N HIS A 111 -13.45 -4.86 11.24
CA HIS A 111 -14.20 -4.85 9.98
C HIS A 111 -14.11 -6.18 9.25
N PHE A 112 -12.90 -6.73 9.06
CA PHE A 112 -12.69 -8.05 8.46
C PHE A 112 -13.45 -9.16 9.20
N VAL A 113 -13.42 -9.14 10.55
CA VAL A 113 -14.16 -10.07 11.39
C VAL A 113 -15.67 -9.93 11.19
N LYS A 114 -16.17 -8.69 11.15
CA LYS A 114 -17.59 -8.36 10.99
C LYS A 114 -18.12 -8.78 9.62
N HIS A 115 -17.31 -8.66 8.57
CA HIS A 115 -17.72 -8.94 7.19
C HIS A 115 -17.39 -10.37 6.73
N GLY A 116 -17.36 -11.34 7.65
CA GLY A 116 -17.39 -12.77 7.27
C GLY A 116 -16.04 -13.45 7.12
N LYS A 117 -14.92 -12.75 7.40
CA LYS A 117 -13.56 -13.30 7.40
C LYS A 117 -13.19 -13.99 6.09
N LYS A 118 -13.38 -15.31 6.03
CA LYS A 118 -13.06 -16.14 4.87
C LYS A 118 -14.17 -16.16 3.82
N ASN A 119 -15.38 -15.72 4.19
CA ASN A 119 -16.55 -15.72 3.33
C ASN A 119 -17.21 -14.32 3.30
N PRO A 120 -16.49 -13.26 2.89
CA PRO A 120 -17.10 -11.96 2.69
C PRO A 120 -18.09 -11.96 1.52
N ASP A 121 -18.96 -10.95 1.47
CA ASP A 121 -19.76 -10.71 0.27
C ASP A 121 -18.88 -10.30 -0.91
N ILE A 122 -19.46 -10.26 -2.12
CA ILE A 122 -18.69 -10.04 -3.33
C ILE A 122 -18.00 -8.67 -3.40
N ILE A 123 -18.62 -7.63 -2.83
CA ILE A 123 -18.07 -6.27 -2.87
C ILE A 123 -16.92 -6.16 -1.88
N GLU A 124 -17.10 -6.66 -0.66
CA GLU A 124 -16.04 -6.72 0.34
C GLU A 124 -14.87 -7.60 -0.14
N ALA A 125 -15.14 -8.77 -0.71
CA ALA A 125 -14.11 -9.64 -1.27
C ALA A 125 -13.28 -8.93 -2.35
N LEU A 126 -13.93 -8.15 -3.23
CA LEU A 126 -13.23 -7.37 -4.26
C LEU A 126 -12.38 -6.26 -3.64
N ALA A 127 -12.90 -5.56 -2.64
CA ALA A 127 -12.15 -4.52 -1.93
C ALA A 127 -10.91 -5.08 -1.20
N GLU A 128 -11.05 -6.21 -0.50
CA GLU A 128 -9.93 -6.92 0.13
C GLU A 128 -8.87 -7.34 -0.90
N ARG A 129 -9.27 -7.91 -2.04
CA ARG A 129 -8.31 -8.35 -3.07
C ARG A 129 -7.60 -7.18 -3.75
N LEU A 130 -8.28 -6.05 -3.93
CA LEU A 130 -7.65 -4.83 -4.44
C LEU A 130 -6.64 -4.30 -3.42
N HIS A 131 -7.00 -4.30 -2.13
CA HIS A 131 -6.10 -3.94 -1.05
C HIS A 131 -4.87 -4.86 -1.01
N ASP A 132 -5.07 -6.19 -1.02
CA ASP A 132 -3.99 -7.18 -1.05
C ASP A 132 -3.05 -6.93 -2.23
N HIS A 133 -3.60 -6.65 -3.42
CA HIS A 133 -2.81 -6.33 -4.60
C HIS A 133 -1.98 -5.04 -4.43
N ALA A 134 -2.57 -3.99 -3.85
CA ALA A 134 -1.85 -2.75 -3.56
C ALA A 134 -0.72 -2.95 -2.54
N ILE A 135 -0.89 -3.87 -1.57
CA ILE A 135 0.17 -4.25 -0.64
C ILE A 135 1.29 -5.02 -1.36
N ASP A 136 0.96 -5.96 -2.24
CA ASP A 136 1.94 -6.72 -3.03
C ASP A 136 2.78 -5.80 -3.94
N ASP A 137 2.13 -4.81 -4.54
CA ASP A 137 2.76 -3.80 -5.38
C ASP A 137 3.71 -2.90 -4.57
N GLY A 138 3.22 -2.34 -3.46
CA GLY A 138 4.06 -1.57 -2.53
C GLY A 138 5.24 -2.37 -1.94
N LEU A 139 5.05 -3.67 -1.71
CA LEU A 139 6.12 -4.57 -1.27
C LEU A 139 7.17 -4.75 -2.36
N THR A 140 6.74 -4.89 -3.62
CA THR A 140 7.65 -4.97 -4.77
C THR A 140 8.49 -3.69 -4.88
N ASP A 141 7.85 -2.54 -4.77
CA ASP A 141 8.51 -1.24 -4.80
C ASP A 141 9.52 -1.06 -3.66
N LEU A 142 9.17 -1.50 -2.44
CA LEU A 142 10.09 -1.52 -1.31
C LEU A 142 11.31 -2.40 -1.59
N LEU A 143 11.09 -3.64 -2.08
CA LEU A 143 12.16 -4.61 -2.32
C LEU A 143 13.07 -4.24 -3.49
N GLU A 144 12.57 -3.51 -4.47
CA GLU A 144 13.38 -2.95 -5.55
C GLU A 144 14.10 -1.66 -5.15
N GLY A 145 13.82 -1.13 -3.95
CA GLY A 145 14.40 0.11 -3.42
C GLY A 145 13.84 1.35 -4.10
N ARG A 146 12.63 1.29 -4.66
CA ARG A 146 11.96 2.45 -5.27
C ARG A 146 11.42 3.42 -4.21
N VAL A 147 11.09 2.90 -3.03
CA VAL A 147 10.62 3.69 -1.87
C VAL A 147 11.75 4.52 -1.27
N GLU A 148 12.82 3.89 -0.75
CA GLU A 148 13.93 4.60 -0.09
C GLU A 148 15.04 5.05 -1.04
N LYS A 149 15.01 4.62 -2.31
CA LYS A 149 15.99 4.97 -3.36
C LYS A 149 17.42 4.52 -3.04
N ASP A 150 17.55 3.39 -2.36
CA ASP A 150 18.82 2.75 -1.95
C ASP A 150 19.14 1.46 -2.74
N GLY A 151 18.29 1.09 -3.71
CA GLY A 151 18.48 -0.03 -4.61
C GLY A 151 17.89 -1.36 -4.10
N VAL A 152 18.05 -2.42 -4.89
CA VAL A 152 17.42 -3.72 -4.63
C VAL A 152 17.88 -4.30 -3.29
N LYS A 153 16.91 -4.63 -2.44
CA LYS A 153 17.13 -5.15 -1.08
C LYS A 153 17.67 -6.58 -1.13
N LYS A 154 18.68 -6.87 -0.29
CA LYS A 154 19.18 -8.24 -0.09
C LYS A 154 18.43 -8.89 1.07
N VAL A 155 17.31 -9.54 0.78
CA VAL A 155 16.40 -10.03 1.82
C VAL A 155 16.95 -11.27 2.53
N VAL A 156 16.93 -11.25 3.86
CA VAL A 156 17.12 -12.43 4.72
C VAL A 156 15.90 -12.59 5.61
N ALA A 157 15.19 -13.71 5.45
CA ALA A 157 14.04 -14.03 6.28
C ALA A 157 14.48 -14.71 7.59
N ILE A 158 14.07 -14.17 8.73
CA ILE A 158 14.23 -14.80 10.04
C ILE A 158 12.87 -15.32 10.49
N MET A 159 12.77 -16.64 10.56
CA MET A 159 11.58 -17.36 11.04
C MET A 159 11.80 -17.83 12.48
N GLY A 160 10.75 -17.90 13.28
CA GLY A 160 10.85 -18.33 14.67
C GLY A 160 9.49 -18.49 15.35
N GLY A 161 9.51 -19.14 16.51
CA GLY A 161 8.33 -19.32 17.35
C GLY A 161 7.93 -18.04 18.10
N HIS A 162 6.64 -17.92 18.38
CA HIS A 162 6.03 -16.78 19.07
C HIS A 162 6.10 -16.87 20.61
N SER A 163 6.67 -17.95 21.15
CA SER A 163 6.64 -18.27 22.59
C SER A 163 7.85 -17.77 23.38
N ALA A 164 8.93 -17.35 22.71
CA ALA A 164 10.13 -16.88 23.39
C ALA A 164 9.87 -15.51 24.03
N GLY A 165 10.08 -15.40 25.35
CA GLY A 165 10.03 -14.13 26.06
C GLY A 165 11.23 -13.24 25.73
N ARG A 166 11.14 -11.94 26.03
CA ARG A 166 12.26 -10.98 25.81
C ARG A 166 13.48 -11.28 26.69
N ASP A 167 13.29 -12.02 27.77
CA ASP A 167 14.32 -12.52 28.68
C ASP A 167 14.96 -13.83 28.21
N ASP A 168 14.40 -14.49 27.19
CA ASP A 168 14.93 -15.72 26.62
C ASP A 168 16.28 -15.48 25.93
N PRO A 169 17.32 -16.29 26.20
CA PRO A 169 18.59 -16.22 25.48
C PRO A 169 18.46 -16.31 23.96
N ALA A 170 17.46 -17.03 23.43
CA ALA A 170 17.17 -17.12 22.01
C ALA A 170 16.70 -15.78 21.44
N PHE A 171 15.82 -15.06 22.14
CA PHE A 171 15.35 -13.73 21.75
C PHE A 171 16.55 -12.78 21.55
N ARG A 172 17.45 -12.72 22.54
CA ARG A 172 18.66 -11.89 22.46
C ARG A 172 19.56 -12.28 21.30
N LYS A 173 19.76 -13.58 21.05
CA LYS A 173 20.57 -14.06 19.92
C LYS A 173 19.98 -13.62 18.57
N VAL A 174 18.66 -13.71 18.42
CA VAL A 174 17.98 -13.30 17.18
C VAL A 174 18.13 -11.79 16.96
N ALA A 175 17.94 -10.97 18.00
CA ALA A 175 18.13 -9.52 17.88
C ALA A 175 19.57 -9.15 17.50
N HIS A 176 20.58 -9.79 18.09
CA HIS A 176 21.97 -9.56 17.69
C HIS A 176 22.26 -10.02 16.25
N LEU A 177 21.74 -11.19 15.85
CA LEU A 177 21.88 -11.70 14.48
C LEU A 177 21.26 -10.75 13.46
N ALA A 178 20.02 -10.28 13.71
CA ALA A 178 19.33 -9.34 12.83
C ALA A 178 20.14 -8.04 12.70
N ARG A 179 20.60 -7.49 13.82
CA ARG A 179 21.46 -6.29 13.83
C ARG A 179 22.76 -6.48 13.03
N GLU A 180 23.45 -7.62 13.19
CA GLU A 180 24.69 -7.91 12.46
C GLU A 180 24.45 -8.03 10.95
N LEU A 181 23.37 -8.70 10.55
CA LEU A 181 22.97 -8.83 9.14
C LEU A 181 22.58 -7.47 8.54
N THR A 182 21.82 -6.65 9.26
CA THR A 182 21.47 -5.29 8.84
C THR A 182 22.74 -4.43 8.67
N ALA A 183 23.69 -4.50 9.61
CA ALA A 183 24.98 -3.82 9.49
C ALA A 183 25.81 -4.29 8.28
N ALA A 184 25.62 -5.54 7.84
CA ALA A 184 26.22 -6.09 6.63
C ALA A 184 25.46 -5.75 5.33
N GLY A 185 24.37 -4.97 5.42
CA GLY A 185 23.58 -4.51 4.27
C GLY A 185 22.49 -5.50 3.80
N TYR A 186 22.06 -6.41 4.65
CA TYR A 186 20.88 -7.25 4.40
C TYR A 186 19.61 -6.56 4.91
N PHE A 187 18.50 -6.79 4.23
CA PHE A 187 17.16 -6.37 4.63
C PHE A 187 16.50 -7.52 5.38
N ILE A 188 16.16 -7.32 6.65
CA ILE A 188 15.55 -8.37 7.47
C ILE A 188 14.04 -8.41 7.23
N ALA A 189 13.54 -9.61 6.99
CA ALA A 189 12.10 -9.89 6.95
C ALA A 189 11.74 -10.91 8.03
N SER A 190 10.60 -10.73 8.69
CA SER A 190 10.06 -11.68 9.66
C SER A 190 8.55 -11.83 9.47
N GLY A 191 7.95 -12.82 10.13
CA GLY A 191 6.49 -12.99 10.15
C GLY A 191 5.73 -11.97 11.01
N GLY A 192 6.41 -10.98 11.60
CA GLY A 192 5.78 -9.86 12.33
C GLY A 192 5.13 -10.20 13.69
N GLY A 193 5.14 -11.47 14.10
CA GLY A 193 4.59 -11.91 15.39
C GLY A 193 5.49 -11.60 16.60
N PRO A 194 5.06 -11.93 17.83
CA PRO A 194 5.87 -11.77 19.02
C PRO A 194 7.03 -12.77 19.09
N GLY A 195 7.87 -12.65 20.13
CA GLY A 195 8.97 -13.59 20.39
C GLY A 195 10.11 -13.45 19.40
N ASN A 196 10.56 -14.57 18.80
CA ASN A 196 11.71 -14.52 17.91
C ASN A 196 11.46 -13.70 16.63
N LEU A 197 10.19 -13.58 16.20
CA LEU A 197 9.82 -12.74 15.06
C LEU A 197 9.88 -11.24 15.42
N GLU A 198 9.51 -10.88 16.67
CA GLU A 198 9.68 -9.53 17.22
C GLU A 198 11.17 -9.21 17.36
N ALA A 199 11.96 -10.13 17.91
CA ALA A 199 13.40 -9.95 18.08
C ALA A 199 14.11 -9.64 16.77
N ALA A 200 13.66 -10.20 15.65
CA ALA A 200 14.23 -9.96 14.33
C ALA A 200 14.03 -8.52 13.82
N ASN A 201 13.05 -7.78 14.37
CA ASN A 201 12.74 -6.40 13.99
C ASN A 201 13.46 -5.34 14.86
N LEU A 202 14.35 -5.76 15.77
CA LEU A 202 15.05 -4.89 16.73
C LEU A 202 16.50 -4.53 16.30
#